data_AF-A0AB34GXV1-F1
#
_entry.id   AF-A0AB34GXV1-F1
#
_cell.length_a   1.000
_cell.length_b   1.000
_cell.length_c   1.000
_cell.angle_alpha   90.00
_cell.angle_beta   90.00
_cell.angle_gamma   90.00
#
_symmetry.space_group_name_H-M   'P 1'
#
loop_
_entity.id
_entity.type
_entity.pdbx_description
1 polymer ?
#
loop_
_entity_poly.entity_id
_entity_poly.type
_entity_poly.pdbx_seq_one_letter_code
_entity_poly.pdbx_strand_id
1 'polypeptide(L)'
;MATDEDNKKQVLKEYGPAEEFMKDEQNQKLTSEIEKENTQLKEEIQKLEAELQATTRNSQINENIPETKIKFTAVENPESDSQFSNISYSCQVSSKVPYELQKGQALITFEKEEVAQNVIRMGHHHVQIQDVNVKVMASPVPLNSGVRFQVHVEVSKMKIHVTDIPDELPESQMRDKLELSFCKSRNGGGEVDCVAYDKQSRSAVVTFVESGVADKILKTKDYPLYINQNCQRVTVSPYTETYLKKFQVFSGVSKKTVLLTGLEDLQIIDEETVEDFINIHFQREKNGGGEVEVVKCSLGQPYIAYFEE
;
A
#
# COMPACT_ATOMS: atom_id res chain seq x y z
N MET A 1 -91.38 -46.43 12.82
CA MET A 1 -90.19 -45.62 12.45
C MET A 1 -89.50 -45.18 13.72
N ALA A 2 -88.16 -45.09 13.66
CA ALA A 2 -87.17 -44.77 14.70
C ALA A 2 -86.81 -45.96 15.62
N THR A 3 -85.75 -46.75 15.39
CA THR A 3 -84.28 -46.49 15.47
C THR A 3 -83.89 -45.86 16.82
N ASP A 4 -83.45 -46.62 17.82
CA ASP A 4 -82.14 -47.30 17.96
C ASP A 4 -81.02 -46.28 18.19
N GLU A 5 -80.82 -45.87 19.45
CA GLU A 5 -79.57 -45.28 19.97
C GLU A 5 -79.56 -45.42 21.51
N ASP A 6 -79.26 -46.61 21.99
CA ASP A 6 -78.77 -46.79 23.36
C ASP A 6 -77.63 -47.79 23.36
N ASN A 7 -76.42 -47.31 23.00
CA ASN A 7 -75.19 -48.00 23.36
C ASN A 7 -73.97 -47.06 23.33
N LYS A 8 -73.98 -46.04 24.19
CA LYS A 8 -72.76 -45.28 24.55
C LYS A 8 -72.22 -45.79 25.89
N LYS A 9 -71.64 -46.99 25.89
CA LYS A 9 -70.74 -47.43 26.96
C LYS A 9 -69.45 -47.98 26.37
N GLN A 10 -68.36 -47.47 26.94
CA GLN A 10 -66.95 -47.89 26.80
C GLN A 10 -66.32 -47.42 25.48
N VAL A 11 -65.25 -46.62 25.49
CA VAL A 11 -63.94 -46.95 26.07
C VAL A 11 -63.24 -45.68 26.59
N LEU A 12 -62.88 -45.69 27.88
CA LEU A 12 -61.73 -44.94 28.39
C LEU A 12 -60.47 -45.46 27.67
N LYS A 13 -59.70 -44.57 27.04
CA LYS A 13 -58.23 -44.70 26.86
C LYS A 13 -57.71 -43.30 26.53
N GLU A 14 -57.24 -42.57 27.54
CA GLU A 14 -55.78 -42.44 27.77
C GLU A 14 -55.03 -42.07 26.48
N TYR A 15 -55.24 -40.86 25.98
CA TYR A 15 -54.18 -40.17 25.24
C TYR A 15 -53.39 -39.40 26.29
N GLY A 16 -52.38 -40.09 26.83
CA GLY A 16 -51.64 -39.68 28.02
C GLY A 16 -50.64 -38.56 27.79
N PRO A 17 -50.00 -38.08 28.88
CA PRO A 17 -48.90 -37.11 28.87
C PRO A 17 -47.69 -37.49 27.99
N ALA A 18 -47.64 -38.71 27.42
CA ALA A 18 -46.51 -39.21 26.64
C ALA A 18 -46.27 -38.45 25.31
N GLU A 19 -47.28 -37.88 24.66
CA GLU A 19 -47.09 -37.12 23.41
C GLU A 19 -46.51 -35.71 23.63
N GLU A 20 -46.84 -35.06 24.75
CA GLU A 20 -46.21 -33.79 25.15
C GLU A 20 -44.77 -34.02 25.65
N PHE A 21 -44.55 -35.05 26.47
CA PHE A 21 -43.20 -35.41 26.95
C PHE A 21 -42.23 -35.77 25.80
N MET A 22 -42.68 -36.51 24.77
CA MET A 22 -41.84 -36.84 23.62
C MET A 22 -41.49 -35.62 22.74
N LYS A 23 -42.37 -34.61 22.66
CA LYS A 23 -42.10 -33.34 21.96
C LYS A 23 -41.13 -32.45 22.74
N ASP A 24 -41.26 -32.39 24.07
CA ASP A 24 -40.34 -31.63 24.91
C ASP A 24 -38.93 -32.22 24.92
N GLU A 25 -38.80 -33.55 24.91
CA GLU A 25 -37.50 -34.23 24.85
C GLU A 25 -36.82 -34.03 23.47
N GLN A 26 -37.60 -34.05 22.38
CA GLN A 26 -37.09 -33.72 21.04
C GLN A 26 -36.69 -32.23 20.92
N ASN A 27 -37.49 -31.31 21.47
CA ASN A 27 -37.17 -29.88 21.47
C ASN A 27 -35.94 -29.56 22.32
N GLN A 28 -35.78 -30.22 23.48
CA GLN A 28 -34.56 -30.10 24.29
C GLN A 28 -33.34 -30.61 23.53
N LYS A 29 -33.46 -31.73 22.82
CA LYS A 29 -32.36 -32.27 22.01
C LYS A 29 -31.96 -31.32 20.89
N LEU A 30 -32.93 -30.80 20.12
CA LEU A 30 -32.68 -29.78 19.09
C LEU A 30 -32.06 -28.50 19.67
N THR A 31 -32.54 -28.05 20.83
CA THR A 31 -31.98 -26.87 21.51
C THR A 31 -30.52 -27.12 21.92
N SER A 32 -30.20 -28.30 22.44
CA SER A 32 -28.82 -28.66 22.80
C SER A 32 -27.88 -28.78 21.60
N GLU A 33 -28.38 -29.26 20.46
CA GLU A 33 -27.62 -29.31 19.20
C GLU A 33 -27.35 -27.89 18.66
N ILE A 34 -28.37 -27.03 18.69
CA ILE A 34 -28.24 -25.61 18.30
C ILE A 34 -27.30 -24.85 19.23
N GLU A 35 -27.33 -25.11 20.55
CA GLU A 35 -26.40 -24.49 21.50
C GLU A 35 -24.96 -24.93 21.25
N LYS A 36 -24.75 -26.21 20.90
CA LYS A 36 -23.43 -26.74 20.55
C LYS A 36 -22.89 -26.11 19.27
N GLU A 37 -23.71 -26.01 18.23
CA GLU A 37 -23.34 -25.33 16.98
C GLU A 37 -23.05 -23.84 17.20
N ASN A 38 -23.89 -23.14 17.98
CA ASN A 38 -23.64 -21.74 18.33
C ASN A 38 -22.34 -21.55 19.10
N THR A 39 -22.00 -22.48 19.98
CA THR A 39 -20.74 -22.43 20.73
C THR A 39 -19.54 -22.62 19.79
N GLN A 40 -19.62 -23.61 18.88
CA GLN A 40 -18.58 -23.84 17.86
C GLN A 40 -18.41 -22.64 16.92
N LEU A 41 -19.50 -22.08 16.41
CA LEU A 41 -19.47 -20.89 15.55
C LEU A 41 -18.88 -19.69 16.29
N LYS A 42 -19.18 -19.53 17.57
CA LYS A 42 -18.64 -18.44 18.39
C LYS A 42 -17.14 -18.59 18.62
N GLU A 43 -16.66 -19.80 18.84
CA GLU A 43 -15.22 -20.12 18.93
C GLU A 43 -14.51 -19.87 17.59
N GLU A 44 -15.13 -20.24 16.47
CA GLU A 44 -14.59 -20.01 15.13
C GLU A 44 -14.53 -18.51 14.78
N ILE A 45 -15.57 -17.75 15.12
CA ILE A 45 -15.58 -16.28 14.99
C ILE A 45 -14.45 -15.67 15.84
N GLN A 46 -14.31 -16.07 17.11
CA GLN A 46 -13.24 -15.54 17.97
C GLN A 46 -11.84 -15.89 17.42
N LYS A 47 -11.67 -17.10 16.88
CA LYS A 47 -10.40 -17.50 16.26
C LYS A 47 -10.09 -16.64 15.03
N LEU A 48 -11.07 -16.44 14.14
CA LEU A 48 -10.92 -15.59 12.95
C LEU A 48 -10.69 -14.12 13.32
N GLU A 49 -11.36 -13.60 14.35
CA GLU A 49 -11.14 -12.25 14.87
C GLU A 49 -9.72 -12.08 15.43
N ALA A 50 -9.22 -13.07 16.17
CA ALA A 50 -7.86 -13.07 16.69
C ALA A 50 -6.81 -13.14 15.56
N GLU A 51 -7.06 -13.93 14.53
CA GLU A 51 -6.22 -14.04 13.34
C GLU A 51 -6.20 -12.73 12.53
N LEU A 52 -7.36 -12.08 12.39
CA LEU A 52 -7.49 -10.73 11.81
C LEU A 52 -6.73 -9.68 12.61
N GLN A 53 -6.85 -9.68 13.95
CA GLN A 53 -6.12 -8.73 14.81
C GLN A 53 -4.60 -8.98 14.80
N ALA A 54 -4.17 -10.24 14.79
CA ALA A 54 -2.76 -10.61 14.67
C ALA A 54 -2.17 -10.15 13.33
N THR A 55 -2.91 -10.37 12.24
CA THR A 55 -2.55 -9.89 10.89
C THR A 55 -2.48 -8.36 10.85
N THR A 56 -3.43 -7.68 11.48
CA THR A 56 -3.48 -6.20 11.54
C THR A 56 -2.29 -5.61 12.31
N ARG A 57 -1.87 -6.23 13.43
CA ARG A 57 -0.66 -5.80 14.17
C ARG A 57 0.62 -6.03 13.38
N ASN A 58 0.68 -7.11 12.61
CA ASN A 58 1.83 -7.42 11.74
C ASN A 58 1.85 -6.57 10.45
N SER A 59 0.78 -5.82 10.17
CA SER A 59 0.64 -4.94 9.01
C SER A 59 1.21 -3.53 9.23
N GLN A 60 2.04 -3.31 10.26
CA GLN A 60 2.89 -2.12 10.31
C GLN A 60 3.95 -2.22 9.22
N ILE A 61 3.61 -1.72 8.03
CA ILE A 61 4.47 -1.72 6.86
C ILE A 61 5.53 -0.63 7.08
N ASN A 62 6.69 -1.05 7.57
CA ASN A 62 7.91 -0.24 7.60
C ASN A 62 8.65 -0.43 6.27
N GLU A 63 8.11 0.13 5.19
CA GLU A 63 8.80 0.17 3.91
C GLU A 63 9.68 1.43 3.82
N ASN A 64 10.97 1.22 3.54
CA ASN A 64 11.86 2.32 3.19
C ASN A 64 11.50 2.80 1.78
N ILE A 65 10.96 4.01 1.66
CA ILE A 65 10.65 4.61 0.37
C ILE A 65 11.99 4.94 -0.31
N PRO A 66 12.29 4.37 -1.49
CA PRO A 66 13.56 4.62 -2.16
C PRO A 66 13.67 6.08 -2.61
N GLU A 67 14.87 6.65 -2.50
CA GLU A 67 15.18 7.97 -3.06
C GLU A 67 14.90 7.95 -4.57
N THR A 68 13.85 8.64 -5.00
CA THR A 68 13.41 8.64 -6.40
C THR A 68 13.48 10.04 -6.96
N LYS A 69 14.00 10.17 -8.19
CA LYS A 69 14.05 11.45 -8.92
C LYS A 69 12.63 11.83 -9.36
N ILE A 70 12.06 12.84 -8.72
CA ILE A 70 10.74 13.37 -9.05
C ILE A 70 10.85 14.21 -10.33
N LYS A 71 9.97 13.95 -11.30
CA LYS A 71 9.80 14.80 -12.49
C LYS A 71 8.51 15.61 -12.33
N PHE A 72 8.65 16.92 -12.18
CA PHE A 72 7.49 17.82 -12.12
C PHE A 72 6.86 17.91 -13.51
N THR A 73 5.63 17.45 -13.64
CA THR A 73 4.89 17.37 -14.92
C THR A 73 3.97 18.55 -15.16
N ALA A 74 3.53 19.25 -14.10
CA ALA A 74 2.65 20.41 -14.21
C ALA A 74 2.90 21.41 -13.07
N VAL A 75 2.87 22.70 -13.41
CA VAL A 75 2.81 23.81 -12.45
C VAL A 75 1.41 24.38 -12.55
N GLU A 76 0.61 24.21 -11.51
CA GLU A 76 -0.67 24.90 -11.38
C GLU A 76 -0.41 26.28 -10.76
N ASN A 77 -0.61 27.34 -11.55
CA ASN A 77 -0.59 28.70 -11.04
C ASN A 77 -1.97 29.00 -10.46
N PRO A 78 -2.10 29.33 -9.16
CA PRO A 78 -3.39 29.65 -8.57
C PRO A 78 -3.97 30.93 -9.18
N GLU A 79 -5.30 30.96 -9.34
CA GLU A 79 -6.05 32.04 -10.00
C GLU A 79 -6.21 33.32 -9.12
N SER A 80 -5.76 33.32 -7.85
CA SER A 80 -5.83 34.50 -7.00
C SER A 80 -4.56 34.75 -6.18
N ASP A 81 -4.21 36.03 -6.05
CA ASP A 81 -3.12 36.56 -5.21
C ASP A 81 -3.43 36.49 -3.69
N SER A 82 -4.57 35.92 -3.29
CA SER A 82 -5.13 36.12 -1.93
C SER A 82 -4.87 35.01 -0.93
N GLN A 83 -4.08 33.99 -1.28
CA GLN A 83 -3.50 33.09 -0.28
C GLN A 83 -2.04 32.84 -0.65
N PHE A 84 -1.14 33.12 0.29
CA PHE A 84 0.28 32.81 0.22
C PHE A 84 0.47 31.28 0.27
N SER A 85 -0.02 30.57 -0.75
CA SER A 85 -0.12 29.13 -0.77
C SER A 85 1.29 28.54 -0.72
N ASN A 86 1.53 27.72 0.30
CA ASN A 86 2.67 26.83 0.39
C ASN A 86 2.82 26.05 -0.92
N ILE A 87 4.06 25.69 -1.28
CA ILE A 87 4.28 24.86 -2.46
C ILE A 87 3.93 23.43 -2.06
N SER A 88 2.87 22.88 -2.63
CA SER A 88 2.51 21.49 -2.41
C SER A 88 2.81 20.64 -3.66
N TYR A 89 3.25 19.42 -3.43
CA TYR A 89 3.26 18.39 -4.46
C TYR A 89 2.73 17.09 -3.87
N SER A 90 2.24 16.21 -4.74
CA SER A 90 1.85 14.88 -4.33
C SER A 90 2.35 13.85 -5.32
N CYS A 91 2.84 12.73 -4.81
CA CYS A 91 3.25 11.60 -5.61
C CYS A 91 2.53 10.33 -5.14
N GLN A 92 2.19 9.48 -6.10
CA GLN A 92 1.63 8.17 -5.84
C GLN A 92 2.78 7.18 -5.69
N VAL A 93 2.78 6.45 -4.59
CA VAL A 93 3.74 5.39 -4.29
C VAL A 93 2.97 4.08 -4.26
N SER A 94 3.42 3.10 -5.02
CA SER A 94 2.91 1.73 -5.05
C SER A 94 4.05 0.79 -4.69
N SER A 95 3.84 -0.13 -3.76
CA SER A 95 4.82 -1.16 -3.42
C SER A 95 4.97 -2.14 -4.61
N LYS A 96 6.22 -2.51 -4.91
CA LYS A 96 6.50 -3.56 -5.89
C LYS A 96 6.13 -4.89 -5.25
N VAL A 97 5.05 -5.51 -5.73
CA VAL A 97 4.61 -6.81 -5.19
C VAL A 97 5.61 -7.88 -5.63
N PRO A 98 6.26 -8.61 -4.70
CA PRO A 98 7.15 -9.71 -5.06
C PRO A 98 6.32 -10.95 -5.42
N TYR A 99 6.78 -11.67 -6.44
CA TYR A 99 6.30 -12.98 -6.83
C TYR A 99 7.45 -13.97 -6.86
N GLU A 100 7.27 -15.10 -6.19
CA GLU A 100 8.26 -16.17 -6.22
C GLU A 100 8.01 -17.05 -7.45
N LEU A 101 8.84 -16.84 -8.49
CA LEU A 101 8.77 -17.63 -9.70
C LEU A 101 9.38 -19.01 -9.43
N GLN A 102 8.57 -20.05 -9.56
CA GLN A 102 9.02 -21.42 -9.33
C GLN A 102 9.75 -21.97 -10.55
N LYS A 103 10.53 -23.02 -10.33
CA LYS A 103 11.22 -23.74 -11.40
C LYS A 103 10.23 -24.24 -12.46
N GLY A 104 10.53 -24.00 -13.73
CA GLY A 104 9.67 -24.37 -14.86
C GLY A 104 8.54 -23.37 -15.13
N GLN A 105 8.61 -22.18 -14.55
CA GLN A 105 7.63 -21.12 -14.75
C GLN A 105 8.23 -19.91 -15.48
N ALA A 106 7.38 -19.18 -16.18
CA ALA A 106 7.71 -17.87 -16.73
C ALA A 106 6.57 -16.88 -16.48
N LEU A 107 6.94 -15.61 -16.30
CA LEU A 107 6.04 -14.48 -16.30
C LEU A 107 6.21 -13.71 -17.59
N ILE A 108 5.09 -13.31 -18.18
CA ILE A 108 5.06 -12.42 -19.34
C ILE A 108 4.12 -11.27 -19.04
N THR A 109 4.64 -10.05 -19.16
CA THR A 109 3.88 -8.80 -18.97
C THR A 109 3.66 -8.12 -20.32
N PHE A 110 2.41 -7.75 -20.58
CA PHE A 110 2.00 -7.07 -21.80
C PHE A 110 1.70 -5.60 -21.54
N GLU A 111 1.90 -4.74 -22.56
CA GLU A 111 1.56 -3.33 -22.45
C GLU A 111 0.06 -3.09 -22.21
N LYS A 112 -0.79 -3.98 -22.76
CA LYS A 112 -2.26 -3.88 -22.70
C LYS A 112 -2.86 -5.03 -21.89
N GLU A 113 -3.73 -4.69 -20.93
CA GLU A 113 -4.51 -5.65 -20.11
C GLU A 113 -5.32 -6.62 -20.99
N GLU A 114 -5.92 -6.14 -22.08
CA GLU A 114 -6.73 -6.95 -22.99
C GLU A 114 -5.96 -8.13 -23.60
N VAL A 115 -4.67 -7.95 -23.88
CA VAL A 115 -3.81 -8.98 -24.46
C VAL A 115 -3.56 -10.08 -23.45
N ALA A 116 -3.21 -9.73 -22.21
CA ALA A 116 -3.00 -10.70 -21.13
C ALA A 116 -4.26 -11.55 -20.90
N GLN A 117 -5.44 -10.92 -20.88
CA GLN A 117 -6.71 -11.64 -20.73
C GLN A 117 -7.01 -12.58 -21.90
N ASN A 118 -6.65 -12.20 -23.13
CA ASN A 118 -6.81 -13.07 -24.30
C ASN A 118 -5.91 -14.32 -24.20
N VAL A 119 -4.65 -14.14 -23.82
CA VAL A 119 -3.68 -15.23 -23.64
C VAL A 119 -4.14 -16.21 -22.55
N ILE A 120 -4.62 -15.69 -21.42
CA ILE A 120 -5.20 -16.50 -20.32
C ILE A 120 -6.43 -17.26 -20.81
N ARG A 121 -7.34 -16.60 -21.56
CA ARG A 121 -8.57 -17.22 -22.06
C ARG A 121 -8.29 -18.36 -23.06
N MET A 122 -7.20 -18.28 -23.83
CA MET A 122 -6.77 -19.38 -24.70
C MET A 122 -6.25 -20.58 -23.89
N GLY A 123 -5.69 -20.35 -22.70
CA GLY A 123 -5.31 -21.37 -21.72
C GLY A 123 -4.07 -22.18 -22.06
N HIS A 124 -4.01 -22.80 -23.25
CA HIS A 124 -2.88 -23.62 -23.68
C HIS A 124 -2.20 -23.07 -24.92
N HIS A 125 -0.87 -23.04 -24.89
CA HIS A 125 -0.04 -22.59 -26.00
C HIS A 125 1.04 -23.63 -26.31
N HIS A 126 1.42 -23.73 -27.58
CA HIS A 126 2.49 -24.61 -28.02
C HIS A 126 3.64 -23.74 -28.51
N VAL A 127 4.61 -23.52 -27.64
CA VAL A 127 5.75 -22.62 -27.88
C VAL A 127 6.88 -23.45 -28.48
N GLN A 128 7.27 -23.08 -29.71
CA GLN A 128 8.45 -23.65 -30.33
C GLN A 128 9.69 -22.94 -29.80
N ILE A 129 10.53 -23.67 -29.08
CA ILE A 129 11.78 -23.21 -28.47
C ILE A 129 12.89 -24.03 -29.11
N GLN A 130 13.66 -23.39 -30.00
CA GLN A 130 14.62 -24.07 -30.88
C GLN A 130 13.94 -25.24 -31.65
N ASP A 131 14.43 -26.47 -31.45
CA ASP A 131 13.93 -27.69 -32.10
C ASP A 131 12.89 -28.44 -31.24
N VAL A 132 12.49 -27.88 -30.09
CA VAL A 132 11.54 -28.50 -29.16
C VAL A 132 10.22 -27.72 -29.17
N ASN A 133 9.10 -28.45 -29.23
CA ASN A 133 7.78 -27.86 -29.07
C ASN A 133 7.27 -28.12 -27.66
N VAL A 134 7.11 -27.07 -26.87
CA VAL A 134 6.73 -27.15 -25.46
C VAL A 134 5.29 -26.70 -25.28
N LYS A 135 4.51 -27.50 -24.57
CA LYS A 135 3.15 -27.14 -24.21
C LYS A 135 3.18 -26.34 -22.90
N VAL A 136 2.79 -25.07 -22.98
CA VAL A 136 2.69 -24.19 -21.81
C VAL A 136 1.23 -23.90 -21.47
N MET A 137 0.95 -23.71 -20.18
CA MET A 137 -0.35 -23.29 -19.69
C MET A 137 -0.27 -21.84 -19.21
N ALA A 138 -1.13 -20.99 -19.77
CA ALA A 138 -1.32 -19.60 -19.39
C ALA A 138 -2.37 -19.51 -18.29
N SER A 139 -2.01 -18.89 -17.17
CA SER A 139 -2.88 -18.69 -16.03
C SER A 139 -2.73 -17.28 -15.45
N PRO A 140 -3.77 -16.77 -14.76
CA PRO A 140 -3.68 -15.47 -14.10
C PRO A 140 -2.67 -15.51 -12.94
N VAL A 141 -1.94 -14.42 -12.73
CA VAL A 141 -0.95 -14.35 -11.64
C VAL A 141 -1.61 -13.79 -10.37
N PRO A 142 -1.71 -14.56 -9.28
CA PRO A 142 -2.16 -14.02 -8.00
C PRO A 142 -1.10 -13.08 -7.44
N LEU A 143 -1.50 -11.84 -7.16
CA LEU A 143 -0.68 -10.83 -6.49
C LEU A 143 -0.84 -10.98 -4.98
N ASN A 144 0.29 -11.06 -4.29
CA ASN A 144 0.34 -10.86 -2.85
C ASN A 144 -0.15 -9.45 -2.50
N SER A 145 -0.60 -9.26 -1.26
CA SER A 145 -1.08 -7.96 -0.81
C SER A 145 0.00 -6.89 -0.95
N GLY A 146 -0.26 -5.88 -1.79
CA GLY A 146 0.56 -4.69 -1.95
C GLY A 146 -0.10 -3.48 -1.31
N VAL A 147 0.67 -2.41 -1.15
CA VAL A 147 0.15 -1.12 -0.68
C VAL A 147 0.37 -0.01 -1.67
N ARG A 148 -0.61 0.89 -1.70
CA ARG A 148 -0.60 2.09 -2.52
C ARG A 148 -1.02 3.27 -1.67
N PHE A 149 -0.25 4.35 -1.70
CA PHE A 149 -0.55 5.56 -0.96
C PHE A 149 -0.10 6.78 -1.75
N GLN A 150 -0.63 7.95 -1.39
CA GLN A 150 -0.23 9.22 -1.95
C GLN A 150 0.55 9.98 -0.87
N VAL A 151 1.83 10.25 -1.14
CA VAL A 151 2.64 11.15 -0.32
C VAL A 151 2.31 12.57 -0.77
N HIS A 152 1.88 13.39 0.17
CA HIS A 152 1.71 14.82 -0.04
C HIS A 152 2.75 15.55 0.79
N VAL A 153 3.44 16.48 0.15
CA VAL A 153 4.46 17.31 0.79
C VAL A 153 4.10 18.76 0.55
N GLU A 154 4.16 19.53 1.62
CA GLU A 154 3.85 20.95 1.63
C GLU A 154 5.04 21.73 2.16
N VAL A 155 5.61 22.57 1.32
CA VAL A 155 6.77 23.41 1.62
C VAL A 155 6.28 24.81 1.96
N SER A 156 6.58 25.25 3.18
CA SER A 156 6.13 26.56 3.63
C SER A 156 6.89 27.70 2.98
N LYS A 157 6.17 28.73 2.52
CA LYS A 157 6.76 29.99 2.02
C LYS A 157 7.05 31.02 3.11
N MET A 158 6.63 30.73 4.34
CA MET A 158 6.74 31.64 5.50
C MET A 158 7.53 31.03 6.65
N LYS A 159 7.75 29.71 6.64
CA LYS A 159 8.50 29.02 7.69
C LYS A 159 9.82 28.47 7.16
N ILE A 160 10.85 28.57 7.98
CA ILE A 160 12.14 27.89 7.76
C ILE A 160 12.47 27.02 8.96
N HIS A 161 13.22 25.95 8.70
CA HIS A 161 13.84 25.13 9.73
C HIS A 161 15.32 25.48 9.82
N VAL A 162 15.83 25.61 11.05
CA VAL A 162 17.20 26.02 11.35
C VAL A 162 17.83 24.95 12.23
N THR A 163 19.00 24.42 11.84
CA THR A 163 19.75 23.40 12.61
C THR A 163 21.13 23.91 12.99
N ASP A 164 21.85 23.10 13.78
CA ASP A 164 23.21 23.37 14.23
C ASP A 164 23.31 24.61 15.12
N ILE A 165 22.23 24.90 15.84
CA ILE A 165 22.17 26.06 16.74
C ILE A 165 23.08 25.80 17.94
N PRO A 166 23.99 26.72 18.29
CA PRO A 166 24.85 26.56 19.47
C PRO A 166 24.06 26.56 20.78
N ASP A 167 24.44 25.67 21.70
CA ASP A 167 23.89 25.65 23.06
C ASP A 167 24.74 26.49 24.01
N GLU A 168 24.82 27.79 23.76
CA GLU A 168 25.62 28.73 24.55
C GLU A 168 24.78 29.56 25.52
N LEU A 169 23.46 29.63 25.31
CA LEU A 169 22.55 30.48 26.06
C LEU A 169 21.36 29.69 26.63
N PRO A 170 20.71 30.18 27.70
CA PRO A 170 19.41 29.69 28.13
C PRO A 170 18.38 29.74 26.99
N GLU A 171 17.41 28.83 27.00
CA GLU A 171 16.44 28.66 25.91
C GLU A 171 15.71 29.96 25.53
N SER A 172 15.26 30.73 26.53
CA SER A 172 14.59 32.02 26.30
C SER A 172 15.49 33.01 25.59
N GLN A 173 16.73 33.18 26.07
CA GLN A 173 17.70 34.08 25.45
C GLN A 173 18.10 33.63 24.05
N MET A 174 18.23 32.32 23.81
CA MET A 174 18.53 31.80 22.47
C MET A 174 17.39 32.09 21.50
N ARG A 175 16.14 31.90 21.94
CA ARG A 175 14.95 32.20 21.15
C ARG A 175 14.91 33.69 20.75
N ASP A 176 15.13 34.59 21.72
CA ASP A 176 15.22 36.04 21.47
C ASP A 176 16.36 36.39 20.48
N LYS A 177 17.52 35.72 20.61
CA LYS A 177 18.66 35.94 19.70
C LYS A 177 18.37 35.46 18.28
N LEU A 178 17.71 34.32 18.13
CA LEU A 178 17.29 33.81 16.82
C LEU A 178 16.32 34.78 16.16
N GLU A 179 15.29 35.23 16.88
CA GLU A 179 14.31 36.21 16.40
C GLU A 179 14.99 37.50 15.93
N LEU A 180 15.82 38.11 16.79
CA LEU A 180 16.57 39.32 16.45
C LEU A 180 17.53 39.12 15.27
N SER A 181 18.08 37.92 15.09
CA SER A 181 18.97 37.64 13.97
C SER A 181 18.18 37.55 12.67
N PHE A 182 17.08 36.78 12.65
CA PHE A 182 16.24 36.59 11.47
C PHE A 182 15.41 37.81 11.09
N CYS A 183 15.21 38.77 12.01
CA CYS A 183 14.67 40.10 11.71
C CYS A 183 15.62 40.98 10.87
N LYS A 184 16.92 40.67 10.79
CA LYS A 184 17.89 41.54 10.09
C LYS A 184 17.81 41.40 8.58
N SER A 185 17.29 42.42 7.92
CA SER A 185 17.21 42.50 6.46
C SER A 185 18.57 42.43 5.75
N ARG A 186 19.67 42.83 6.41
CA ARG A 186 21.04 42.73 5.86
C ARG A 186 21.43 41.29 5.48
N ASN A 187 20.87 40.30 6.18
CA ASN A 187 21.13 38.89 5.96
C ASN A 187 20.00 38.21 5.16
N GLY A 188 19.15 39.00 4.49
CA GLY A 188 17.95 38.49 3.81
C GLY A 188 16.76 38.20 4.73
N GLY A 189 16.87 38.56 6.02
CA GLY A 189 15.81 38.45 7.01
C GLY A 189 14.64 39.42 6.82
N GLY A 190 13.63 39.29 7.66
CA GLY A 190 12.39 40.09 7.63
C GLY A 190 11.61 39.93 8.93
N GLU A 191 10.46 40.59 9.06
CA GLU A 191 9.66 40.55 10.28
C GLU A 191 9.29 39.11 10.66
N VAL A 192 9.67 38.72 11.88
CA VAL A 192 9.43 37.39 12.44
C VAL A 192 8.15 37.44 13.25
N ASP A 193 7.24 36.50 12.97
CA ASP A 193 6.01 36.29 13.72
C ASP A 193 6.27 35.45 14.98
N CYS A 194 7.02 34.35 14.84
CA CYS A 194 7.31 33.43 15.93
C CYS A 194 8.59 32.62 15.72
N VAL A 195 9.30 32.31 16.81
CA VAL A 195 10.41 31.35 16.84
C VAL A 195 10.12 30.20 17.81
N ALA A 196 9.95 28.99 17.27
CA ALA A 196 9.86 27.77 18.06
C ALA A 196 11.24 27.10 18.12
N TYR A 197 12.00 27.39 19.17
CA TYR A 197 13.31 26.79 19.44
C TYR A 197 13.17 25.55 20.33
N ASP A 198 13.79 24.43 19.91
CA ASP A 198 14.01 23.23 20.70
C ASP A 198 15.51 23.05 21.01
N LYS A 199 15.82 23.08 22.30
CA LYS A 199 17.18 22.94 22.80
C LYS A 199 17.71 21.52 22.64
N GLN A 200 16.86 20.49 22.72
CA GLN A 200 17.31 19.09 22.68
C GLN A 200 17.77 18.69 21.28
N SER A 201 17.00 19.08 20.26
CA SER A 201 17.33 18.87 18.85
C SER A 201 18.37 19.87 18.30
N ARG A 202 18.67 20.93 19.06
CA ARG A 202 19.46 22.09 18.60
C ARG A 202 18.90 22.68 17.30
N SER A 203 17.57 22.73 17.19
CA SER A 203 16.86 23.22 16.01
C SER A 203 15.77 24.24 16.35
N ALA A 204 15.43 25.08 15.38
CA ALA A 204 14.35 26.06 15.50
C ALA A 204 13.50 26.10 14.25
N VAL A 205 12.21 26.37 14.42
CA VAL A 205 11.31 26.77 13.34
C VAL A 205 11.05 28.27 13.47
N VAL A 206 11.40 29.03 12.44
CA VAL A 206 11.18 30.48 12.39
C VAL A 206 10.05 30.75 11.40
N THR A 207 9.02 31.46 11.86
CA THR A 207 7.86 31.87 11.07
C THR A 207 7.95 33.37 10.79
N PHE A 208 7.87 33.77 9.53
CA PHE A 208 7.89 35.16 9.10
C PHE A 208 6.47 35.69 8.83
N VAL A 209 6.28 37.00 8.99
CA VAL A 209 5.02 37.68 8.65
C VAL A 209 4.86 37.80 7.13
N GLU A 210 5.95 38.09 6.41
CA GLU A 210 5.94 38.29 4.96
C GLU A 210 6.37 37.03 4.19
N SER A 211 5.60 36.68 3.16
CA SER A 211 5.99 35.64 2.20
C SER A 211 7.22 36.07 1.38
N GLY A 212 8.10 35.11 1.07
CA GLY A 212 9.31 35.36 0.26
C GLY A 212 10.55 35.74 1.08
N VAL A 213 10.40 36.07 2.37
CA VAL A 213 11.54 36.18 3.30
C VAL A 213 12.23 34.82 3.46
N ALA A 214 11.44 33.76 3.64
CA ALA A 214 11.95 32.39 3.69
C ALA A 214 12.79 32.05 2.46
N ASP A 215 12.29 32.32 1.25
CA ASP A 215 13.00 32.05 -0.01
C ASP A 215 14.33 32.81 -0.12
N LYS A 216 14.40 34.05 0.37
CA LYS A 216 15.65 34.83 0.38
C LYS A 216 16.69 34.19 1.30
N ILE A 217 16.29 33.76 2.48
CA ILE A 217 17.18 33.11 3.46
C ILE A 217 17.66 31.76 2.92
N LEU A 218 16.76 30.97 2.36
CA LEU A 218 17.04 29.62 1.85
C LEU A 218 18.05 29.59 0.70
N LYS A 219 18.22 30.68 -0.05
CA LYS A 219 19.28 30.79 -1.09
C LYS A 219 20.70 30.71 -0.54
N THR A 220 20.90 31.08 0.73
CA THR A 220 22.25 31.17 1.32
C THR A 220 22.69 29.82 1.93
N LYS A 221 21.74 28.92 2.27
CA LYS A 221 21.89 27.62 2.98
C LYS A 221 22.58 27.66 4.35
N ASP A 222 23.61 28.48 4.49
CA ASP A 222 24.32 28.77 5.72
C ASP A 222 24.01 30.20 6.15
N TYR A 223 23.45 30.36 7.33
CA TYR A 223 23.05 31.66 7.86
C TYR A 223 24.00 32.09 8.99
N PRO A 224 24.56 33.32 8.96
CA PRO A 224 25.43 33.81 10.02
C PRO A 224 24.60 34.22 11.25
N LEU A 225 24.70 33.45 12.32
CA LEU A 225 24.11 33.72 13.62
C LEU A 225 25.15 34.38 14.54
N TYR A 226 24.84 35.59 14.99
CA TYR A 226 25.71 36.35 15.89
C TYR A 226 25.23 36.22 17.32
N ILE A 227 26.02 35.57 18.16
CA ILE A 227 25.76 35.40 19.58
C ILE A 227 26.90 36.08 20.35
N ASN A 228 26.55 37.12 21.10
CA ASN A 228 27.50 37.96 21.83
C ASN A 228 28.60 38.51 20.90
N GLN A 229 29.84 38.02 21.01
CA GLN A 229 30.98 38.42 20.16
C GLN A 229 31.34 37.35 19.12
N ASN A 230 30.64 36.21 19.12
CA ASN A 230 30.94 35.07 18.27
C ASN A 230 29.96 35.01 17.10
N CYS A 231 30.47 34.74 15.91
CA CYS A 231 29.68 34.46 14.71
C CYS A 231 29.77 32.97 14.43
N GLN A 232 28.62 32.29 14.45
CA GLN A 232 28.48 30.90 14.06
C GLN A 232 27.61 30.76 12.83
N ARG A 233 27.86 29.72 12.04
CA ARG A 233 27.04 29.40 10.88
C ARG A 233 26.02 28.36 11.30
N VAL A 234 24.75 28.68 11.12
CA VAL A 234 23.64 27.73 11.29
C VAL A 234 23.11 27.32 9.92
N THR A 235 22.63 26.10 9.80
CA THR A 235 22.09 25.60 8.53
C THR A 235 20.60 25.92 8.46
N VAL A 236 20.18 26.49 7.33
CA VAL A 236 18.78 26.81 7.06
C VAL A 236 18.24 25.88 5.97
N SER A 237 17.09 25.26 6.24
CA SER A 237 16.39 24.37 5.33
C SER A 237 14.92 24.77 5.22
N PRO A 238 14.25 24.46 4.10
CA PRO A 238 12.82 24.71 3.98
C PRO A 238 12.05 23.95 5.07
N TYR A 239 10.99 24.55 5.59
CA TYR A 239 10.07 23.85 6.47
C TYR A 239 9.07 23.07 5.62
N THR A 240 9.10 21.74 5.74
CA THR A 240 8.27 20.82 4.95
C THR A 240 7.38 19.97 5.86
N GLU A 241 6.09 19.98 5.60
CA GLU A 241 5.13 19.06 6.21
C GLU A 241 4.85 17.92 5.22
N THR A 242 4.95 16.69 5.70
CA THR A 242 4.68 15.49 4.89
C THR A 242 3.54 14.73 5.52
N TYR A 243 2.55 14.36 4.71
CA TYR A 243 1.43 13.56 5.15
C TYR A 243 1.05 12.50 4.11
N LEU A 244 0.64 11.32 4.60
CA LEU A 244 0.17 10.22 3.77
C LEU A 244 -1.35 10.33 3.60
N LYS A 245 -1.83 10.24 2.36
CA LYS A 245 -3.26 10.17 2.02
C LYS A 245 -3.53 8.94 1.15
N LYS A 246 -4.81 8.58 1.05
CA LYS A 246 -5.30 7.51 0.16
C LYS A 246 -4.53 6.19 0.30
N PHE A 247 -4.21 5.80 1.54
CA PHE A 247 -3.66 4.49 1.81
C PHE A 247 -4.67 3.42 1.41
N GLN A 248 -4.24 2.50 0.55
CA GLN A 248 -5.03 1.42 0.01
C GLN A 248 -4.18 0.15 0.04
N VAL A 249 -4.74 -0.92 0.59
CA VAL A 249 -4.20 -2.26 0.43
C VAL A 249 -4.86 -2.86 -0.81
N PHE A 250 -4.07 -3.41 -1.72
CA PHE A 250 -4.57 -4.10 -2.89
C PHE A 250 -4.11 -5.56 -2.86
N SER A 251 -5.04 -6.46 -3.15
CA SER A 251 -4.77 -7.88 -3.34
C SER A 251 -5.63 -8.30 -4.53
N GLY A 252 -5.10 -9.12 -5.42
CA GLY A 252 -5.86 -9.47 -6.62
C GLY A 252 -5.06 -10.28 -7.60
N VAL A 253 -5.47 -10.19 -8.86
CA VAL A 253 -4.81 -10.87 -9.97
C VAL A 253 -4.17 -9.80 -10.85
N SER A 254 -2.95 -10.06 -11.33
CA SER A 254 -2.28 -9.16 -12.26
C SER A 254 -3.10 -9.03 -13.54
N LYS A 255 -3.38 -7.79 -13.93
CA LYS A 255 -4.17 -7.48 -15.12
C LYS A 255 -3.38 -7.63 -16.42
N LYS A 256 -2.09 -7.31 -16.37
CA LYS A 256 -1.17 -7.27 -17.52
C LYS A 256 -0.19 -8.44 -17.57
N THR A 257 -0.02 -9.18 -16.46
CA THR A 257 0.96 -10.28 -16.38
C THR A 257 0.27 -11.64 -16.40
N VAL A 258 0.86 -12.58 -17.13
CA VAL A 258 0.40 -13.97 -17.27
C VAL A 258 1.48 -14.92 -16.75
N LEU A 259 1.06 -15.92 -15.97
CA LEU A 259 1.91 -17.03 -15.54
C LEU A 259 1.86 -18.14 -16.59
N LEU A 260 3.03 -18.50 -17.10
CA LEU A 260 3.26 -19.65 -17.95
C LEU A 260 3.87 -20.78 -17.12
N THR A 261 3.25 -21.95 -17.18
CA THR A 261 3.76 -23.18 -16.54
C THR A 261 3.95 -24.28 -17.59
N GLY A 262 4.77 -25.29 -17.32
CA GLY A 262 5.09 -26.35 -18.29
C GLY A 262 6.46 -26.19 -18.96
N LEU A 263 7.39 -25.44 -18.37
CA LEU A 263 8.75 -25.21 -18.90
C LEU A 263 9.81 -26.08 -18.20
N GLU A 264 9.42 -27.13 -17.48
CA GLU A 264 10.33 -27.94 -16.65
C GLU A 264 11.37 -28.72 -17.48
N ASP A 265 11.04 -29.05 -18.72
CA ASP A 265 11.90 -29.83 -19.62
C ASP A 265 13.01 -29.00 -20.30
N LEU A 266 13.07 -27.70 -20.03
CA LEU A 266 13.98 -26.76 -20.69
C LEU A 266 15.26 -26.45 -19.90
N GLN A 267 15.55 -27.20 -18.85
CA GLN A 267 16.69 -26.97 -17.94
C GLN A 267 18.08 -26.92 -18.62
N ILE A 268 18.18 -27.43 -19.85
CA ILE A 268 19.43 -27.50 -20.62
C ILE A 268 19.62 -26.23 -21.47
N ILE A 269 18.53 -25.49 -21.71
CA ILE A 269 18.52 -24.26 -22.51
C ILE A 269 18.72 -23.06 -21.58
N ASP A 270 19.44 -22.07 -22.07
CA ASP A 270 19.67 -20.82 -21.37
C ASP A 270 18.36 -20.01 -21.19
N GLU A 271 18.20 -19.39 -20.02
CA GLU A 271 16.98 -18.65 -19.65
C GLU A 271 16.71 -17.44 -20.58
N GLU A 272 17.74 -16.71 -21.01
CA GLU A 272 17.60 -15.58 -21.94
C GLU A 272 17.06 -16.05 -23.29
N THR A 273 17.55 -17.20 -23.75
CA THR A 273 17.08 -17.82 -24.99
C THR A 273 15.59 -18.21 -24.88
N VAL A 274 15.18 -18.80 -23.75
CA VAL A 274 13.78 -19.18 -23.52
C VAL A 274 12.88 -17.93 -23.42
N GLU A 275 13.34 -16.87 -22.74
CA GLU A 275 12.65 -15.58 -22.68
C GLU A 275 12.40 -15.01 -24.09
N ASP A 276 13.40 -15.04 -24.97
CA ASP A 276 13.27 -14.56 -26.36
C ASP A 276 12.26 -15.37 -27.18
N PHE A 277 12.29 -16.70 -27.11
CA PHE A 277 11.32 -17.53 -27.84
C PHE A 277 9.89 -17.34 -27.33
N ILE A 278 9.71 -17.20 -26.01
CA ILE A 278 8.41 -16.86 -25.40
C ILE A 278 7.95 -15.49 -25.88
N ASN A 279 8.82 -14.49 -25.86
CA ASN A 279 8.53 -13.13 -26.33
C ASN A 279 8.04 -13.16 -27.80
N ILE A 280 8.81 -13.78 -28.71
CA ILE A 280 8.46 -13.90 -30.13
C ILE A 280 7.15 -14.65 -30.34
N HIS A 281 6.86 -15.68 -29.52
CA HIS A 281 5.62 -16.44 -29.62
C HIS A 281 4.39 -15.58 -29.27
N PHE A 282 4.47 -14.84 -28.17
CA PHE A 282 3.38 -14.03 -27.64
C PHE A 282 3.32 -12.61 -28.21
N GLN A 283 4.24 -12.20 -29.08
CA GLN A 283 4.05 -11.03 -29.93
C GLN A 283 3.07 -11.26 -31.10
N ARG A 284 2.75 -12.53 -31.41
CA ARG A 284 1.91 -12.87 -32.57
C ARG A 284 0.42 -12.86 -32.19
N GLU A 285 -0.36 -12.05 -32.89
CA GLU A 285 -1.82 -11.94 -32.68
C GLU A 285 -2.56 -13.29 -32.81
N LYS A 286 -2.09 -14.18 -33.69
CA LYS A 286 -2.67 -15.53 -33.87
C LYS A 286 -2.65 -16.40 -32.61
N ASN A 287 -1.75 -16.08 -31.67
CA ASN A 287 -1.61 -16.75 -30.38
C ASN A 287 -2.32 -15.99 -29.26
N GLY A 288 -3.19 -15.02 -29.60
CA GLY A 288 -3.84 -14.12 -28.65
C GLY A 288 -2.91 -13.06 -28.05
N GLY A 289 -1.68 -12.97 -28.57
CA GLY A 289 -0.60 -12.13 -28.11
C GLY A 289 -0.63 -10.69 -28.63
N GLY A 290 0.38 -9.89 -28.26
CA GLY A 290 0.50 -8.46 -28.57
C GLY A 290 1.84 -7.89 -28.08
N GLU A 291 1.94 -6.58 -27.90
CA GLU A 291 3.17 -5.92 -27.44
C GLU A 291 3.55 -6.39 -26.02
N VAL A 292 4.75 -6.99 -25.93
CA VAL A 292 5.31 -7.57 -24.71
C VAL A 292 6.29 -6.56 -24.10
N GLU A 293 6.11 -6.26 -22.82
CA GLU A 293 6.95 -5.32 -22.08
C GLU A 293 8.13 -6.06 -21.43
N VAL A 294 7.87 -7.19 -20.77
CA VAL A 294 8.92 -7.99 -20.12
C VAL A 294 8.55 -9.48 -20.11
N VAL A 295 9.57 -10.32 -20.25
CA VAL A 295 9.50 -11.76 -20.01
C VAL A 295 10.55 -12.11 -18.95
N LYS A 296 10.17 -12.96 -18.00
CA LYS A 296 11.05 -13.49 -16.95
C LYS A 296 10.80 -14.97 -16.78
N CYS A 297 11.79 -15.83 -16.92
CA CYS A 297 11.64 -17.27 -16.69
C CYS A 297 12.57 -17.78 -15.59
N SER A 298 12.17 -18.86 -14.92
CA SER A 298 13.00 -19.61 -13.98
C SER A 298 13.03 -21.08 -14.43
N LEU A 299 14.20 -21.55 -14.86
CA LEU A 299 14.41 -22.93 -15.30
C LEU A 299 15.29 -23.70 -14.31
N GLY A 300 16.19 -23.01 -13.61
CA GLY A 300 17.10 -23.59 -12.64
C GLY A 300 16.58 -23.55 -11.21
N GLN A 301 16.69 -22.37 -10.57
CA GLN A 301 16.32 -22.13 -9.18
C GLN A 301 15.20 -21.08 -9.10
N PRO A 302 14.30 -21.19 -8.10
CA PRO A 302 13.27 -20.19 -7.89
C PRO A 302 13.90 -18.84 -7.53
N TYR A 303 13.33 -17.76 -8.04
CA TYR A 303 13.75 -16.40 -7.69
C TYR A 303 12.55 -15.46 -7.61
N ILE A 304 12.77 -14.31 -6.97
CA ILE A 304 11.74 -13.29 -6.79
C ILE A 304 11.72 -12.38 -8.02
N ALA A 305 10.60 -12.38 -8.73
CA ALA A 305 10.26 -11.39 -9.75
C ALA A 305 9.40 -10.27 -9.12
N TYR A 306 9.50 -9.06 -9.65
CA TYR A 306 8.69 -7.93 -9.21
C TYR A 306 7.71 -7.53 -10.31
N PHE A 307 6.46 -7.26 -9.96
CA PHE A 307 5.50 -6.71 -10.90
C PHE A 307 5.70 -5.20 -11.07
N GLU A 308 5.54 -4.73 -12.31
CA GLU A 308 5.26 -3.33 -12.61
C GLU A 308 3.79 -3.26 -13.05
N GLU A 309 2.98 -2.43 -12.38
CA GLU A 309 1.54 -2.24 -12.68
C GLU A 309 1.32 -0.93 -13.45
#